data_AF-A0A6M5Y368-F1
#
_entry.id   AF-A0A6M5Y368-F1
#
_cell.length_a   1.000
_cell.length_b   1.000
_cell.length_c   1.000
_cell.angle_alpha   90.00
_cell.angle_beta   90.00
_cell.angle_gamma   90.00
#
_symmetry.space_group_name_H-M   'P 1'
#
loop_
_entity.id
_entity.type
_entity.pdbx_description
1 polymer ?
#
loop_
_entity_poly.entity_id
_entity_poly.type
_entity_poly.pdbx_seq_one_letter_code
_entity_poly.pdbx_strand_id
1 'polypeptide(L)' 'MEYDFRRYHIRSINAANDAERAAINQELKDLYASLSEADKAEFNQQLQTFLAKEMGRIKSDYESVKGGL' A
#
# COMPACT_ATOMS: atom_id res chain seq x y z
N MET A 1 3.98 14.32 -8.31
CA MET A 1 4.49 14.08 -6.94
C MET A 1 4.62 12.58 -6.73
N GLU A 2 5.67 12.06 -6.08
CA GLU A 2 5.80 10.62 -5.81
C GLU A 2 5.33 10.30 -4.39
N TYR A 3 4.44 9.31 -4.23
CA TYR A 3 3.92 8.89 -2.93
C TYR A 3 4.60 7.61 -2.44
N ASP A 4 5.15 7.65 -1.22
CA ASP A 4 5.84 6.50 -0.62
C ASP A 4 4.85 5.51 0.05
N PHE A 5 4.08 4.80 -0.79
CA PHE A 5 3.15 3.76 -0.32
C PHE A 5 3.84 2.62 0.41
N ARG A 6 5.11 2.34 0.06
CA ARG A 6 5.92 1.30 0.71
C ARG A 6 6.09 1.61 2.20
N ARG A 7 6.34 2.87 2.57
CA ARG A 7 6.45 3.27 3.98
C ARG A 7 5.16 2.99 4.75
N TYR A 8 4.00 3.34 4.21
CA TYR A 8 2.71 3.05 4.86
C TYR A 8 2.48 1.54 4.96
N HIS A 9 2.81 0.78 3.92
CA HIS A 9 2.66 -0.67 3.91
C HIS A 9 3.54 -1.37 4.96
N ILE A 10 4.82 -1.03 5.03
CA ILE A 10 5.76 -1.61 6.01
C ILE A 10 5.35 -1.24 7.44
N ARG A 11 4.95 0.01 7.70
CA ARG A 11 4.44 0.41 9.01
C ARG A 11 3.19 -0.38 9.39
N SER A 12 2.27 -0.57 8.44
CA SER A 12 1.04 -1.32 8.66
C SER A 12 1.33 -2.81 8.95
N ILE A 13 2.29 -3.43 8.25
CA ILE A 13 2.74 -4.80 8.54
C ILE A 13 3.33 -4.93 9.95
N ASN A 14 4.14 -3.96 10.37
CA ASN A 14 4.84 -3.98 11.65
C ASN A 14 4.02 -3.40 12.82
N ALA A 15 2.78 -2.99 12.59
CA ALA A 15 1.91 -2.44 13.62
C ALA A 15 1.68 -3.48 14.73
N ALA A 16 1.85 -3.08 15.99
CA ALA A 16 1.74 -3.99 17.12
C ALA A 16 0.28 -4.44 17.40
N ASN A 17 -0.69 -3.68 16.91
CA ASN A 17 -2.12 -3.94 17.09
C ASN A 17 -2.98 -3.26 16.00
N ASP A 18 -4.26 -3.60 15.99
CA ASP A 18 -5.23 -3.07 15.03
C ASP A 18 -5.43 -1.55 15.13
N ALA A 19 -5.27 -0.96 16.32
CA ALA A 19 -5.43 0.48 16.51
C ALA A 19 -4.30 1.27 15.82
N GLU A 20 -3.05 0.79 15.92
CA GLU A 20 -1.91 1.35 15.21
C GLU A 20 -2.06 1.20 13.69
N ARG A 21 -2.53 0.03 13.25
CA ARG A 21 -2.87 -0.22 11.84
C ARG A 21 -3.95 0.74 11.33
N ALA A 22 -4.98 0.99 12.13
CA ALA A 22 -6.06 1.93 11.83
C ALA A 22 -5.54 3.37 11.76
N ALA A 23 -4.65 3.78 12.67
CA ALA A 23 -4.03 5.10 12.66
C ALA A 23 -3.21 5.34 11.38
N ILE A 24 -2.41 4.36 10.95
CA ILE A 24 -1.63 4.45 9.70
C ILE A 24 -2.55 4.56 8.48
N ASN A 25 -3.65 3.81 8.47
CA ASN A 25 -4.64 3.91 7.39
C ASN A 25 -5.36 5.26 7.41
N GLN A 26 -5.56 5.86 8.59
CA GLN A 26 -6.14 7.18 8.73
C GLN A 26 -5.18 8.25 8.19
N GLU A 27 -3.89 8.19 8.52
CA GLU A 27 -2.87 9.09 7.96
C GLU A 27 -2.88 9.08 6.43
N LEU A 28 -2.99 7.90 5.81
CA LEU A 28 -3.04 7.77 4.35
C LEU A 28 -4.33 8.39 3.76
N LYS A 29 -5.47 8.24 4.44
CA LYS A 29 -6.74 8.86 4.04
C LYS A 29 -6.71 10.38 4.18
N ASP A 30 -6.11 10.88 5.24
CA ASP A 30 -5.99 12.32 5.50
C ASP A 30 -5.07 12.97 4.47
N LEU A 31 -3.96 12.30 4.11
CA LEU A 31 -3.12 12.71 2.98
C LEU A 31 -3.97 12.80 1.71
N TYR A 32 -4.70 11.75 1.35
CA TYR A 32 -5.57 11.77 0.17
C TYR A 32 -6.62 12.89 0.19
N ALA A 33 -7.23 13.15 1.34
CA ALA A 33 -8.23 14.20 1.51
C ALA A 33 -7.65 15.61 1.29
N SER A 34 -6.38 15.81 1.67
CA SER A 34 -5.66 17.08 1.51
C SER A 34 -5.27 17.41 0.07
N LEU A 35 -5.31 16.42 -0.84
CA LEU A 35 -4.90 16.59 -2.23
C LEU A 35 -5.94 17.32 -3.09
N SER A 36 -5.45 18.03 -4.11
CA SER A 36 -6.28 18.56 -5.19
C SER A 36 -6.88 17.43 -6.04
N GLU A 37 -7.89 17.71 -6.88
CA GLU A 37 -8.47 16.68 -7.75
C GLU A 37 -7.46 16.11 -8.76
N ALA A 38 -6.57 16.96 -9.30
CA ALA A 38 -5.50 16.52 -10.19
C ALA A 38 -4.51 15.59 -9.46
N ASP A 39 -4.12 15.95 -8.24
CA ASP A 39 -3.19 15.15 -7.45
C ASP A 39 -3.82 13.85 -6.94
N LYS A 40 -5.14 13.84 -6.69
CA LYS A 40 -5.89 12.62 -6.35
C LYS A 40 -5.89 11.62 -7.50
N ALA A 41 -6.00 12.08 -8.74
CA ALA A 41 -5.91 11.20 -9.91
C ALA A 41 -4.52 10.56 -10.02
N GLU A 42 -3.46 11.36 -9.84
CA GLU A 42 -2.08 10.87 -9.85
C GLU A 42 -1.81 9.89 -8.68
N PHE A 43 -2.27 10.23 -7.47
CA PHE A 43 -2.20 9.37 -6.29
C PHE A 43 -2.86 8.01 -6.53
N ASN A 44 -4.08 8.01 -7.09
CA ASN A 44 -4.82 6.78 -7.38
C ASN A 44 -4.09 5.90 -8.40
N GLN A 45 -3.53 6.49 -9.46
CA GLN A 45 -2.77 5.75 -10.46
C GLN A 45 -1.51 5.11 -9.85
N GLN A 46 -0.78 5.84 -9.01
CA GLN A 46 0.40 5.31 -8.34
C GLN A 46 0.04 4.24 -7.29
N LEU A 47 -1.05 4.43 -6.54
CA LEU A 47 -1.54 3.44 -5.57
C LEU A 47 -1.92 2.13 -6.28
N GLN A 48 -2.66 2.20 -7.39
CA GLN A 48 -3.01 1.01 -8.19
C GLN A 48 -1.75 0.31 -8.71
N THR A 49 -0.77 1.07 -9.19
CA THR A 49 0.51 0.52 -9.65
C THR A 49 1.27 -0.18 -8.51
N PHE A 50 1.28 0.42 -7.32
CA PHE A 50 1.90 -0.16 -6.13
C PHE A 50 1.21 -1.47 -5.72
N LEU A 51 -0.12 -1.46 -5.61
CA LEU A 51 -0.90 -2.64 -5.24
C LEU A 51 -0.75 -3.78 -6.26
N ALA A 52 -0.75 -3.48 -7.57
CA ALA A 52 -0.53 -4.48 -8.60
C ALA A 52 0.86 -5.14 -8.50
N LYS A 53 1.90 -4.35 -8.16
CA LYS A 53 3.26 -4.86 -7.95
C LYS A 53 3.37 -5.71 -6.68
N GLU A 54 2.78 -5.27 -5.58
CA GLU A 54 2.78 -6.01 -4.31
C GLU A 54 1.95 -7.30 -4.41
N MET A 55 0.75 -7.25 -4.99
CA MET A 55 -0.09 -8.44 -5.20
C MET A 55 0.54 -9.42 -6.20
N GLY A 56 1.24 -8.92 -7.22
CA GLY A 56 2.02 -9.74 -8.14
C GLY A 56 3.16 -10.50 -7.45
N ARG A 57 3.83 -9.87 -6.49
CA ARG A 57 4.85 -10.53 -5.65
C ARG A 57 4.24 -11.58 -4.74
N ILE A 58 3.15 -11.27 -4.04
CA ILE A 58 2.46 -12.24 -3.17
C ILE A 58 2.04 -13.49 -3.95
N LYS A 59 1.51 -13.32 -5.17
CA LYS A 59 1.15 -14.45 -6.03
C LYS A 59 2.39 -15.26 -6.47
N SER A 60 3.46 -14.58 -6.87
CA SER A 60 4.73 -15.21 -7.28
C SER A 60 5.39 -15.98 -6.14
N ASP A 61 5.40 -15.44 -4.91
CA ASP A 61 5.93 -16.11 -3.72
C ASP A 61 5.07 -17.34 -3.36
N TYR A 62 3.74 -17.26 -3.49
CA TYR A 62 2.83 -18.38 -3.25
C TYR A 62 3.01 -19.51 -4.28
N GLU A 63 3.22 -19.18 -5.55
CA GLU A 63 3.51 -20.17 -6.61
C GLU A 63 4.91 -20.79 -6.45
N SER A 64 5.90 -20.02 -6.00
CA SER A 64 7.27 -20.51 -5.75
C SER A 64 7.36 -21.49 -4.58
N VAL A 65 6.51 -21.32 -3.56
CA VAL A 65 6.43 -22.26 -2.42
C VAL A 65 5.64 -23.54 -2.78
N LYS A 66 4.69 -23.47 -3.73
CA LYS A 66 3.93 -24.65 -4.19
C LYS A 66 4.56 -25.41 -5.36
N GLY A 67 5.51 -24.83 -6.08
CA GLY A 67 6.21 -25.48 -7.21
C GLY A 67 7.40 -26.36 -6.82
N GLY A 68 7.66 -26.53 -5.51
CA GLY A 68 8.77 -27.33 -4.98
C GLY A 68 8.36 -28.71 -4.44
N LEU A 69 7.40 -29.39 -5.10
CA LEU A 69 7.02 -30.77 -4.82
C LEU A 69 7.06 -31.61 -6.10
#